data_AF-A0A9X5YTG0-F1
#
_entry.id   AF-A0A9X5YTG0-F1
#
_cell.length_a   1.000
_cell.length_b   1.000
_cell.length_c   1.000
_cell.angle_alpha   90.00
_cell.angle_beta   90.00
_cell.angle_gamma   90.00
#
_symmetry.space_group_name_H-M   'P 1'
#
loop_
_entity.id
_entity.type
_entity.pdbx_description
1 polymer ?
#
loop_
_entity_poly.entity_id
_entity_poly.type
_entity_poly.pdbx_seq_one_letter_code
_entity_poly.pdbx_strand_id
1 'polypeptide(L)'
;MNGKYYYGTGRRKSSVARVFLTKGTGQIIVNGRPVDEFFARETSRMVVRQPLVLTENAEAFDIKVNVIGGGETGQSGAIRHGITRALIDFDAALKPALSQAGFVTRDAREVERKKPGLRKARRAKQFSKR
;
A
#
# COMPACT_ATOMS: atom_id res chain seq x y z
N MET A 1 13.44 -18.53 -12.56
CA MET A 1 13.73 -17.90 -11.26
C MET A 1 12.96 -18.67 -10.19
N ASN A 2 13.54 -19.76 -9.69
CA ASN A 2 12.87 -20.71 -8.79
C ASN A 2 13.28 -20.44 -7.34
N GLY A 3 12.96 -19.24 -6.85
CA GLY A 3 13.00 -18.93 -5.41
C GLY A 3 11.59 -19.01 -4.86
N LYS A 4 11.41 -19.58 -3.68
CA LYS A 4 10.10 -19.64 -2.99
C LYS A 4 9.82 -18.24 -2.39
N TYR A 5 9.20 -17.36 -3.17
CA TYR A 5 8.76 -16.04 -2.72
C TYR A 5 7.25 -16.01 -2.48
N TYR A 6 6.82 -15.35 -1.41
CA TYR A 6 5.42 -15.08 -1.14
C TYR A 6 5.01 -13.82 -1.89
N TYR A 7 3.85 -13.87 -2.55
CA TYR A 7 3.44 -12.83 -3.47
C TYR A 7 2.23 -12.06 -2.96
N GLY A 8 2.32 -10.73 -2.99
CA GLY A 8 1.25 -9.85 -2.59
C GLY A 8 1.01 -8.74 -3.60
N THR A 9 -0.22 -8.62 -4.11
CA THR A 9 -0.60 -7.46 -4.92
C THR A 9 -1.37 -6.45 -4.07
N GLY A 10 -0.88 -5.22 -4.01
CA GLY A 10 -1.50 -4.11 -3.31
C GLY A 10 -2.05 -3.05 -4.26
N ARG A 11 -3.19 -2.43 -3.93
CA ARG A 11 -3.80 -1.36 -4.73
C ARG A 11 -4.42 -0.30 -3.85
N ARG A 12 -4.18 0.97 -4.16
CA ARG A 12 -4.84 2.12 -3.52
C ARG A 12 -4.89 3.30 -4.49
N LYS A 13 -6.05 3.92 -4.64
CA LYS A 13 -6.28 4.95 -5.68
C LYS A 13 -5.85 4.38 -7.05
N SER A 14 -5.00 5.10 -7.78
CA SER A 14 -4.39 4.67 -9.04
C SER A 14 -3.05 3.94 -8.88
N SER A 15 -2.58 3.69 -7.65
CA SER A 15 -1.31 3.01 -7.40
C SER A 15 -1.50 1.50 -7.34
N VAL A 16 -0.59 0.77 -8.00
CA VAL A 16 -0.50 -0.69 -8.00
C VAL A 16 0.89 -1.09 -7.53
N ALA A 17 0.95 -1.95 -6.51
CA ALA A 17 2.19 -2.49 -5.95
C ALA A 17 2.22 -4.01 -6.11
N ARG A 18 3.33 -4.53 -6.60
CA ARG A 18 3.66 -5.96 -6.65
C ARG A 18 4.77 -6.21 -5.64
N VAL A 19 4.46 -6.98 -4.61
CA VAL A 19 5.32 -7.24 -3.47
C VAL A 19 5.78 -8.69 -3.54
N PHE A 20 7.10 -8.87 -3.43
CA PHE A 20 7.76 -10.16 -3.30
C PHE A 20 8.39 -10.21 -1.92
N LEU A 21 7.99 -11.19 -1.12
CA LEU A 21 8.46 -11.37 0.24
C LEU A 21 9.29 -12.65 0.31
N THR A 22 10.48 -12.53 0.88
CA THR A 22 11.45 -13.61 1.06
C THR A 22 11.99 -13.56 2.49
N LYS A 23 12.30 -14.71 3.10
CA LYS A 23 12.96 -14.73 4.42
C LYS A 23 14.36 -14.13 4.29
N GLY A 24 14.74 -13.25 5.22
CA GLY A 24 15.94 -12.44 5.06
C GLY A 24 16.28 -11.58 6.29
N THR A 25 16.83 -10.40 6.05
CA THR A 25 17.45 -9.52 7.05
C THR A 25 16.63 -8.25 7.37
N GLY A 26 15.45 -8.08 6.76
CA GLY A 26 14.61 -6.90 6.98
C GLY A 26 14.76 -5.81 5.92
N GLN A 27 15.47 -6.08 4.82
CA GLN A 27 15.70 -5.06 3.79
C GLN A 27 14.46 -4.81 2.95
N ILE A 28 14.04 -3.54 2.85
CA ILE A 28 12.90 -3.12 2.05
C ILE A 28 13.41 -2.28 0.86
N ILE A 29 13.26 -2.84 -0.34
CA ILE A 29 13.66 -2.21 -1.60
C ILE A 29 12.41 -1.93 -2.45
N VAL A 30 12.24 -0.66 -2.85
CA VAL A 30 11.14 -0.17 -3.68
C VAL A 30 11.71 0.36 -5.00
N ASN A 31 11.32 -0.23 -6.12
CA ASN A 31 11.80 0.13 -7.47
C ASN A 31 13.34 0.25 -7.56
N GLY A 32 14.07 -0.65 -6.89
CA GLY A 32 15.53 -0.68 -6.88
C GLY A 32 16.21 0.30 -5.92
N ARG A 33 15.45 1.05 -5.10
CA ARG A 33 15.99 1.96 -4.08
C ARG A 33 15.54 1.55 -2.66
N PRO A 34 16.33 1.84 -1.61
CA PRO A 34 15.88 1.65 -0.23
C PRO A 34 14.61 2.44 0.09
N VAL A 35 13.77 1.91 0.98
CA VAL A 35 12.52 2.57 1.40
C VAL A 35 12.75 3.99 1.95
N ASP A 36 13.88 4.21 2.61
CA ASP A 36 14.27 5.50 3.21
C ASP A 36 14.62 6.56 2.17
N GLU A 37 15.16 6.15 1.02
CA GLU A 37 15.48 7.04 -0.11
C GLU A 37 14.28 7.24 -1.04
N PHE A 38 13.43 6.21 -1.20
CA PHE A 38 12.28 6.27 -2.09
C PHE A 38 11.17 7.16 -1.53
N PHE A 39 10.90 7.08 -0.23
CA PHE A 39 9.87 7.86 0.43
C PHE A 39 10.48 9.00 1.25
N ALA A 40 10.37 10.22 0.75
CA ALA A 40 10.82 11.40 1.48
C ALA A 40 10.06 11.60 2.80
N ARG A 41 8.76 11.28 2.84
CA ARG A 41 7.94 11.47 4.04
C ARG A 41 8.09 10.30 5.01
N GLU A 42 8.36 10.61 6.27
CA GLU A 42 8.42 9.62 7.35
C GLU A 42 7.10 8.88 7.54
N THR A 43 5.97 9.57 7.40
CA THR A 43 4.64 8.94 7.46
C THR A 43 4.45 7.85 6.40
N SER A 44 4.98 8.04 5.19
CA SER A 44 4.95 7.02 4.13
C SER A 44 5.77 5.79 4.53
N ARG A 45 6.96 6.00 5.13
CA ARG A 45 7.85 4.94 5.60
C ARG A 45 7.23 4.13 6.73
N MET A 46 6.63 4.82 7.70
CA MET A 46 5.88 4.22 8.79
C MET A 46 4.74 3.34 8.26
N VAL A 47 3.93 3.84 7.31
CA VAL A 47 2.80 3.09 6.72
C VAL A 47 3.24 1.79 6.05
N VAL A 48 4.41 1.77 5.40
CA VAL A 48 4.96 0.55 4.80
C VAL A 48 5.38 -0.47 5.87
N ARG A 49 5.95 -0.02 6.99
CA ARG A 49 6.43 -0.88 8.08
C ARG A 49 5.33 -1.39 9.02
N GLN A 50 4.19 -0.71 9.11
CA GLN A 50 3.03 -1.07 9.97
C GLN A 50 2.68 -2.57 10.04
N PRO A 51 2.46 -3.30 8.93
CA PRO A 51 2.07 -4.71 8.99
C PRO A 51 3.19 -5.60 9.54
N LEU A 52 4.45 -5.26 9.30
CA LEU A 52 5.59 -6.03 9.79
C LEU A 52 5.76 -5.86 11.30
N VAL A 53 5.63 -4.62 11.78
CA VAL A 53 5.66 -4.29 13.22
C VAL A 53 4.53 -4.99 13.96
N LEU A 54 3.32 -4.98 13.40
CA LEU A 54 2.17 -5.65 14.02
C LEU A 54 2.35 -7.17 14.16
N THR A 55 3.07 -7.79 13.22
CA THR A 55 3.35 -9.23 13.24
C THR A 55 4.71 -9.57 13.85
N GLU A 56 5.41 -8.59 14.44
CA GLU A 56 6.75 -8.74 15.04
C GLU A 56 7.81 -9.33 14.09
N ASN A 57 7.62 -9.13 12.78
CA ASN A 57 8.44 -9.71 11.71
C ASN A 57 9.29 -8.67 10.97
N ALA A 58 9.64 -7.57 11.63
CA ALA A 58 10.34 -6.45 11.00
C ALA A 58 11.71 -6.82 10.42
N GLU A 59 12.43 -7.72 11.09
CA GLU A 59 13.80 -8.12 10.73
C GLU A 59 13.87 -9.48 10.03
N ALA A 60 12.74 -10.19 9.92
CA ALA A 60 12.70 -11.57 9.43
C ALA A 60 12.59 -11.71 7.90
N PHE A 61 12.20 -10.64 7.20
CA PHE A 61 11.86 -10.68 5.78
C PHE A 61 12.54 -9.59 4.97
N ASP A 62 13.11 -9.98 3.84
CA ASP A 62 13.50 -9.06 2.77
C ASP A 62 12.33 -8.89 1.81
N ILE A 63 12.05 -7.63 1.45
CA ILE A 63 10.89 -7.24 0.66
C ILE A 63 11.35 -6.48 -0.58
N LYS A 64 11.02 -7.03 -1.75
CA LYS A 64 11.20 -6.34 -3.04
C LYS A 64 9.86 -5.90 -3.57
N VAL A 65 9.74 -4.63 -3.90
CA VAL A 65 8.49 -4.03 -4.33
C VAL A 65 8.66 -3.32 -5.66
N ASN A 66 7.79 -3.65 -6.60
CA ASN A 66 7.61 -2.87 -7.83
C ASN A 66 6.29 -2.10 -7.73
N VAL A 67 6.37 -0.77 -7.72
CA VAL A 67 5.20 0.10 -7.58
C VAL A 67 5.10 1.08 -8.75
N ILE A 68 3.88 1.21 -9.28
CA ILE A 68 3.57 2.10 -10.40
C ILE A 68 2.28 2.89 -10.13
N GLY A 69 2.20 4.09 -10.70
CA GLY A 69 1.00 4.93 -10.68
C GLY A 69 0.76 5.68 -9.35
N GLY A 70 -0.18 6.63 -9.41
CA GLY A 70 -0.58 7.49 -8.30
C GLY A 70 0.55 8.41 -7.81
N GLY A 71 0.63 8.61 -6.49
CA GLY A 71 1.66 9.43 -5.85
C GLY A 71 2.07 8.82 -4.51
N GLU A 72 2.98 9.48 -3.80
CA GLU A 72 3.69 8.92 -2.64
C GLU A 72 2.78 8.24 -1.59
N THR A 73 1.69 8.91 -1.18
CA THR A 73 0.73 8.39 -0.20
C THR A 73 -0.15 7.26 -0.75
N GLY A 74 -0.48 7.31 -2.04
CA GLY A 74 -1.19 6.23 -2.72
C GLY A 74 -0.31 4.98 -2.81
N GLN A 75 0.96 5.17 -3.16
CA GLN A 75 1.96 4.12 -3.28
C GLN A 75 2.24 3.47 -1.93
N SER A 76 2.57 4.21 -0.87
CA SER A 76 2.84 3.63 0.46
C SER A 76 1.66 2.79 0.97
N GLY A 77 0.42 3.27 0.79
CA GLY A 77 -0.78 2.51 1.16
C GLY A 77 -1.01 1.27 0.28
N ALA A 78 -0.67 1.32 -1.01
CA ALA A 78 -0.71 0.16 -1.88
C ALA A 78 0.34 -0.87 -1.46
N ILE A 79 1.57 -0.46 -1.18
CA ILE A 79 2.65 -1.33 -0.71
C ILE A 79 2.25 -2.02 0.60
N ARG A 80 1.73 -1.25 1.58
CA ARG A 80 1.21 -1.80 2.84
C ARG A 80 0.23 -2.95 2.60
N HIS A 81 -0.76 -2.72 1.74
CA HIS A 81 -1.77 -3.74 1.40
C HIS A 81 -1.16 -4.96 0.69
N GLY A 82 -0.13 -4.75 -0.13
CA GLY A 82 0.63 -5.83 -0.77
C GLY A 82 1.41 -6.67 0.24
N ILE A 83 2.12 -6.03 1.17
CA ILE A 83 2.86 -6.71 2.24
C ILE A 83 1.91 -7.56 3.10
N THR A 84 0.75 -7.00 3.49
CA THR A 84 -0.27 -7.74 4.25
C THR A 84 -0.71 -9.01 3.53
N ARG A 85 -0.91 -8.96 2.22
CA ARG A 85 -1.29 -10.15 1.43
C ARG A 85 -0.17 -11.17 1.34
N ALA A 86 1.08 -10.72 1.16
CA ALA A 86 2.24 -11.60 1.16
C ALA A 86 2.47 -12.27 2.53
N LEU A 87 2.21 -11.57 3.64
CA LEU A 87 2.28 -12.14 4.99
C LEU A 87 1.20 -13.19 5.24
N ILE A 88 -0.01 -12.99 4.71
CA ILE A 88 -1.09 -14.00 4.82
C ILE A 88 -0.77 -15.25 3.99
N ASP A 89 -0.12 -15.07 2.83
CA ASP A 89 0.34 -16.19 2.00
C ASP A 89 1.50 -16.95 2.66
N PHE A 90 2.32 -16.26 3.46
CA PHE A 90 3.34 -16.89 4.30
C PHE A 90 2.73 -17.67 5.48
N ASP A 91 1.85 -17.03 6.24
CA ASP A 91 1.16 -17.63 7.38
C ASP A 91 -0.29 -17.13 7.48
N ALA A 92 -1.22 -18.06 7.25
CA ALA A 92 -2.65 -17.79 7.32
C ALA A 92 -3.13 -17.43 8.74
N ALA A 93 -2.40 -17.80 9.79
CA ALA A 93 -2.73 -17.49 11.17
C ALA A 93 -2.61 -16.00 11.51
N LEU A 94 -1.86 -15.23 10.71
CA LEU A 94 -1.70 -13.78 10.89
C LEU A 94 -2.91 -12.98 10.40
N LYS A 95 -3.80 -13.60 9.62
CA LYS A 95 -4.96 -12.93 9.00
C LYS A 95 -5.90 -12.24 10.01
N PRO A 96 -6.29 -12.85 11.14
CA PRO A 96 -7.20 -12.21 12.10
C PRO A 96 -6.62 -10.92 12.67
N ALA A 97 -5.35 -10.91 13.10
CA ALA A 97 -4.68 -9.73 13.64
C ALA A 97 -4.57 -8.61 12.57
N LEU A 98 -4.15 -8.96 11.36
CA LEU A 98 -4.04 -8.01 10.23
C LEU A 98 -5.41 -7.47 9.79
N SER A 99 -6.46 -8.28 9.90
CA SER A 99 -7.84 -7.88 9.59
C SER A 99 -8.41 -6.94 10.64
N GLN A 100 -8.16 -7.22 11.93
CA GLN A 100 -8.58 -6.36 13.04
C GLN A 100 -7.92 -4.98 12.97
N ALA A 101 -6.65 -4.92 12.55
CA ALA A 101 -5.95 -3.66 12.29
C ALA A 101 -6.38 -2.96 10.97
N GLY A 102 -7.24 -3.60 10.16
CA GLY A 102 -7.79 -3.01 8.93
C GLY A 102 -6.82 -2.98 7.74
N PHE A 103 -5.75 -3.79 7.74
CA PHE A 103 -4.76 -3.81 6.66
C PHE A 103 -5.16 -4.71 5.47
N VAL A 104 -6.04 -5.69 5.74
CA VAL A 104 -6.55 -6.64 4.73
C VAL A 104 -7.55 -5.98 3.78
N THR A 105 -8.27 -4.95 4.24
CA THR A 105 -9.28 -4.28 3.42
C THR A 105 -8.64 -3.35 2.40
N ARG A 106 -8.98 -3.51 1.12
CA ARG A 106 -8.59 -2.55 0.08
C ARG A 106 -9.32 -1.23 0.30
N ASP A 107 -8.59 -0.12 0.35
CA ASP A 107 -9.19 1.23 0.35
C ASP A 107 -9.81 1.51 -1.04
N ALA A 108 -11.12 1.30 -1.14
CA ALA A 108 -11.90 1.45 -2.38
C ALA A 108 -12.24 2.91 -2.73
N ARG A 109 -11.87 3.88 -1.87
CA ARG A 109 -12.17 5.29 -2.14
C ARG A 109 -11.41 5.75 -3.37
N GLU A 110 -12.11 6.26 -4.37
CA GLU A 110 -11.52 6.85 -5.57
C GLU A 110 -11.96 8.31 -5.74
N VAL A 111 -11.35 9.01 -6.71
CA VAL A 111 -11.75 10.39 -7.00
C VAL A 111 -13.07 10.34 -7.77
N GLU A 112 -14.13 10.92 -7.21
CA GLU A 112 -15.40 11.03 -7.92
C GLU A 112 -15.23 11.81 -9.23
N ARG A 113 -15.82 11.30 -10.31
CA ARG A 113 -15.80 11.98 -11.60
C ARG A 113 -16.45 13.37 -11.52
N LYS A 114 -16.00 14.29 -12.38
CA LYS A 114 -16.68 15.56 -12.60
C LYS A 114 -18.06 15.31 -13.22
N LYS A 115 -19.09 15.95 -12.68
CA LYS A 115 -20.46 15.89 -13.22
C LYS A 115 -20.73 17.10 -14.12
N PRO A 116 -21.50 16.96 -15.22
CA PRO A 116 -21.93 18.10 -16.03
C PRO A 116 -22.63 19.17 -15.17
N GLY A 117 -22.46 20.45 -15.53
CA GLY A 117 -23.03 21.57 -14.77
C GLY A 117 -22.31 21.95 -13.46
N LEU A 118 -21.45 21.08 -12.91
CA LEU A 118 -20.67 21.35 -11.70
C LEU A 118 -19.22 21.79 -12.00
N ARG A 119 -18.64 22.61 -11.12
CA ARG A 119 -17.22 23.01 -11.20
C ARG A 119 -16.26 21.86 -10.86
N LYS A 120 -16.66 20.97 -9.94
CA LYS A 120 -15.94 19.74 -9.53
C LYS A 120 -16.94 18.59 -9.32
N ALA A 121 -16.53 17.48 -8.70
CA ALA A 121 -17.41 16.33 -8.43
C ALA A 121 -18.76 16.69 -7.76
N ARG A 122 -18.73 17.61 -6.78
CA ARG A 122 -19.93 18.07 -6.04
C ARG A 122 -20.06 19.60 -5.93
N ARG A 123 -19.06 20.37 -6.38
CA ARG A 123 -19.06 21.84 -6.25
C ARG A 123 -19.94 22.48 -7.33
N ALA A 124 -21.12 22.94 -6.95
CA ALA A 124 -21.97 23.75 -7.82
C ALA A 124 -21.39 25.15 -8.06
N LYS A 125 -21.85 25.82 -9.13
CA LYS A 125 -21.65 27.26 -9.28
C LYS A 125 -22.50 27.99 -8.22
N GLN A 126 -22.09 29.19 -7.85
CA GLN A 126 -22.94 30.05 -7.01
C GLN A 126 -24.25 30.31 -7.76
N PHE A 127 -25.37 30.12 -7.08
CA PHE A 127 -26.71 30.33 -7.62
C PHE A 127 -27.25 31.68 -7.10
N SER A 128 -27.70 32.55 -8.00
CA SER A 128 -28.52 33.72 -7.66
C SER A 128 -29.95 33.46 -8.10
N LYS A 129 -30.91 33.71 -7.21
CA LYS A 129 -32.35 33.64 -7.51
C LYS A 129 -32.88 34.95 -8.13
N ARG A 130 -32.13 36.04 -7.98
CA ARG A 130 -32.51 37.41 -8.39
C ARG A 130 -31.58 37.85 -9.50
#